data_AF-A0A442S2A4-F1
#
_entry.id   AF-A0A442S2A4-F1
#
_cell.length_a   1.000
_cell.length_b   1.000
_cell.length_c   1.000
_cell.angle_alpha   90.00
_cell.angle_beta   90.00
_cell.angle_gamma   90.00
#
_symmetry.space_group_name_H-M   'P 1'
#
loop_
_entity.id
_entity.type
_entity.pdbx_description
1 polymer ?
#
loop_
_entity_poly.entity_id
_entity_poly.type
_entity_poly.pdbx_seq_one_letter_code
_entity_poly.pdbx_strand_id
1 'polypeptide(L)'
;LFKWPLYQAATVLEQRQRQRGRKIYSLHAHEVECIGKGKAHAPYEFGVKVSVATTLKRSRGGQFALHAKALPGNPYDGHTLASVIPDMEKTIG
;
A
#
# COMPACT_ATOMS: atom_id res chain seq x y z
N LEU A 1 -1.35 -23.58 10.42
CA LEU A 1 -0.94 -22.40 11.20
C LEU A 1 0.25 -21.62 10.61
N PHE A 2 1.29 -22.22 10.02
CA PHE A 2 2.50 -21.48 9.60
C PHE A 2 2.73 -21.31 8.09
N LYS A 3 1.70 -21.45 7.25
CA LYS A 3 1.86 -21.44 5.78
C LYS A 3 2.52 -20.16 5.25
N TRP A 4 2.11 -19.00 5.77
CA TRP A 4 2.63 -17.72 5.30
C TRP A 4 4.03 -17.37 5.84
N PRO A 5 4.30 -17.49 7.15
CA PRO A 5 5.67 -17.29 7.67
C PRO A 5 6.71 -18.21 7.01
N LEU A 6 6.36 -19.48 6.75
CA LEU A 6 7.24 -20.42 6.05
C LEU A 6 7.46 -20.01 4.59
N TYR A 7 6.42 -19.54 3.89
CA TYR A 7 6.56 -19.00 2.53
C TYR A 7 7.48 -17.79 2.48
N GLN A 8 7.35 -16.86 3.43
CA GLN A 8 8.20 -15.66 3.49
C GLN A 8 9.66 -16.04 3.79
N ALA A 9 9.90 -16.93 4.75
CA ALA A 9 11.24 -17.41 5.08
C ALA A 9 11.91 -18.12 3.89
N ALA A 10 11.19 -19.04 3.22
CA ALA A 10 11.69 -19.73 2.03
C ALA A 10 12.00 -18.75 0.90
N THR A 11 11.09 -17.80 0.63
CA THR A 11 11.29 -16.77 -0.41
C THR A 11 12.53 -15.91 -0.12
N VAL A 12 12.77 -15.54 1.14
CA VAL A 12 13.95 -14.77 1.54
C VAL A 12 15.25 -15.56 1.35
N LEU A 13 15.23 -16.87 1.57
CA LEU A 13 16.39 -17.75 1.36
C LEU A 13 16.68 -18.00 -0.12
N GLU A 14 15.64 -18.15 -0.94
CA GLU A 14 15.76 -18.50 -2.36
C GLU A 14 15.99 -17.31 -3.29
N GLN A 15 15.53 -16.11 -2.89
CA GLN A 15 15.60 -14.92 -3.75
C GLN A 15 17.05 -14.52 -4.08
N ARG A 16 17.30 -14.23 -5.35
CA ARG A 16 18.64 -13.84 -5.82
C ARG A 16 18.78 -12.32 -5.91
N GLN A 17 20.02 -11.83 -5.89
CA GLN A 17 20.29 -10.42 -6.19
C GLN A 17 19.77 -10.08 -7.60
N ARG A 18 19.10 -8.93 -7.73
CA ARG A 18 18.50 -8.41 -8.98
C ARG A 18 17.43 -9.29 -9.64
N GLN A 19 16.83 -10.22 -8.90
CA GLN A 19 15.67 -10.97 -9.37
C GLN A 19 14.51 -10.01 -9.71
N ARG A 20 13.93 -10.16 -10.90
CA ARG A 20 12.70 -9.47 -11.30
C ARG A 20 11.49 -10.11 -10.65
N GLY A 21 10.45 -9.30 -10.41
CA GLY A 21 9.18 -9.76 -9.87
C GLY A 21 9.05 -9.49 -8.37
N ARG A 22 8.16 -10.25 -7.72
CA ARG A 22 7.82 -10.02 -6.31
C ARG A 22 9.01 -10.37 -5.42
N LYS A 23 9.43 -9.41 -4.60
CA LYS A 23 10.59 -9.52 -3.71
C LYS A 23 10.18 -9.23 -2.27
N ILE A 24 10.76 -9.96 -1.32
CA ILE A 24 10.58 -9.69 0.12
C ILE A 24 11.81 -8.93 0.60
N TYR A 25 11.62 -7.65 0.91
CA TYR A 25 12.69 -6.77 1.37
C TYR A 25 12.92 -6.86 2.88
N SER A 26 11.90 -7.24 3.64
CA SER A 26 11.99 -7.51 5.09
C SER A 26 10.85 -8.44 5.53
N LEU A 27 11.05 -9.21 6.60
CA LEU A 27 10.03 -10.08 7.17
C LEU A 27 8.96 -9.23 7.88
N HIS A 28 7.70 -9.43 7.52
CA HIS A 28 6.57 -8.66 8.03
C HIS A 28 5.31 -9.50 8.16
N ALA A 29 4.34 -9.01 8.93
CA ALA A 29 3.05 -9.66 9.10
C ALA A 29 2.31 -9.79 7.75
N HIS A 30 1.37 -10.73 7.65
CA HIS A 30 0.70 -11.06 6.39
C HIS A 30 -0.28 -9.98 5.91
N GLU A 31 -0.72 -9.11 6.82
CA GLU A 31 -1.70 -8.05 6.59
C GLU A 31 -1.08 -6.76 6.05
N VAL A 32 0.26 -6.65 6.07
CA VAL A 32 0.98 -5.44 5.63
C VAL A 32 1.89 -5.76 4.47
N GLU A 33 2.15 -4.78 3.62
CA GLU A 33 3.16 -4.87 2.58
C GLU A 33 4.42 -4.09 2.93
N CYS A 34 5.53 -4.45 2.29
CA CYS A 34 6.77 -3.68 2.34
C CYS A 34 6.78 -2.65 1.20
N ILE A 35 6.73 -1.37 1.54
CA ILE A 35 6.64 -0.24 0.61
C ILE A 35 7.97 0.52 0.58
N GLY A 36 8.38 0.99 -0.59
CA GLY A 36 9.55 1.85 -0.72
C GLY A 36 9.26 3.26 -0.20
N LYS A 37 10.02 3.70 0.80
CA LYS A 37 9.88 5.03 1.44
C LYS A 37 10.60 6.14 0.67
N GLY A 38 11.55 5.79 -0.20
CA GLY A 38 12.40 6.75 -0.92
C GLY A 38 13.49 7.43 -0.08
N LYS A 39 13.72 6.99 1.16
CA LYS A 39 14.78 7.50 2.03
C LYS A 39 16.00 6.57 2.04
N ALA A 40 17.20 7.10 1.78
CA ALA A 40 18.41 6.27 1.69
C ALA A 40 18.74 5.51 3.00
N HIS A 41 18.62 6.15 4.15
CA HIS A 41 18.91 5.53 5.46
C HIS A 41 17.80 4.60 5.97
N ALA A 42 16.60 4.68 5.39
CA ALA A 42 15.42 3.88 5.76
C ALA A 42 14.57 3.64 4.50
N PRO A 43 15.01 2.74 3.61
CA PRO A 43 14.45 2.60 2.26
C PRO A 43 13.06 2.00 2.22
N TYR A 44 12.63 1.31 3.29
CA TYR A 44 11.36 0.60 3.34
C TYR A 44 10.54 0.99 4.57
N GLU A 45 9.23 0.85 4.42
CA GLU A 45 8.26 0.92 5.51
C GLU A 45 7.20 -0.17 5.33
N PHE A 46 6.47 -0.49 6.42
CA PHE A 46 5.42 -1.48 6.41
C PHE A 46 4.05 -0.82 6.47
N GLY A 47 3.16 -1.22 5.58
CA GLY A 47 1.79 -0.73 5.57
C GLY A 47 1.05 -1.12 4.30
N VAL A 48 -0.20 -0.65 4.23
CA VAL A 48 -1.06 -0.78 3.05
C VAL A 48 -1.30 0.62 2.52
N LYS A 49 -1.24 0.79 1.19
CA LYS A 49 -1.57 2.08 0.58
C LYS A 49 -3.04 2.40 0.79
N VAL A 50 -3.35 3.68 0.98
CA VAL A 50 -4.73 4.14 1.19
C VAL A 50 -5.01 5.32 0.26
N SER A 51 -6.17 5.30 -0.39
CA SER A 51 -6.74 6.49 -1.02
C SER A 51 -7.62 7.22 -0.02
N VAL A 52 -7.46 8.55 0.05
CA VAL A 52 -8.31 9.44 0.85
C VAL A 52 -8.76 10.60 -0.02
N ALA A 53 -10.07 10.82 -0.10
CA ALA A 53 -10.65 11.98 -0.75
C ALA A 53 -11.14 12.98 0.31
N THR A 54 -10.87 14.26 0.10
CA THR A 54 -11.30 15.32 1.00
C THR A 54 -11.91 16.48 0.22
N THR A 55 -12.67 17.35 0.89
CA THR A 55 -13.18 18.57 0.25
C THR A 55 -12.04 19.51 -0.17
N LEU A 56 -12.16 20.21 -1.29
CA LEU A 56 -11.10 21.14 -1.72
C LEU A 56 -10.84 22.27 -0.70
N LYS A 57 -11.90 22.78 -0.07
CA LYS A 57 -11.83 23.83 0.94
C LYS A 57 -12.18 23.28 2.32
N ARG A 58 -11.53 23.83 3.35
CA ARG A 58 -11.95 23.61 4.74
C ARG A 58 -13.32 24.25 4.98
N SER A 59 -14.17 23.53 5.69
CA SER A 59 -15.40 24.06 6.26
C SER A 59 -15.14 24.67 7.64
N ARG A 60 -16.10 25.39 8.21
CA ARG A 60 -16.00 25.93 9.58
C ARG A 60 -15.70 24.84 10.62
N GLY A 61 -16.22 23.62 10.41
CA GLY A 61 -15.95 22.45 11.25
C GLY A 61 -14.66 21.69 10.91
N GLY A 62 -13.84 22.18 9.98
CA GLY A 62 -12.59 21.55 9.55
C GLY A 62 -12.66 20.88 8.18
N GLN A 63 -11.73 19.96 7.95
CA GLN A 63 -11.56 19.21 6.71
C GLN A 63 -12.29 17.87 6.81
N PHE A 64 -13.15 17.55 5.85
CA PHE A 64 -13.86 16.27 5.84
C PHE A 64 -13.21 15.28 4.88
N ALA A 65 -13.04 14.04 5.32
CA ALA A 65 -12.70 12.91 4.47
C ALA A 65 -14.00 12.26 3.98
N LEU A 66 -14.23 12.29 2.66
CA LEU A 66 -15.47 11.84 2.02
C LEU A 66 -15.37 10.39 1.54
N HIS A 67 -14.17 9.90 1.26
CA HIS A 67 -13.92 8.55 0.81
C HIS A 67 -12.58 8.08 1.34
N ALA A 68 -12.51 6.82 1.77
CA ALA A 68 -11.29 6.15 2.19
C ALA A 68 -11.30 4.70 1.69
N LYS A 69 -10.22 4.25 1.05
CA LYS A 69 -10.11 2.88 0.54
C LYS A 69 -8.69 2.34 0.72
N ALA A 70 -8.57 1.18 1.34
CA ALA A 70 -7.32 0.44 1.40
C ALA A 70 -7.02 -0.22 0.04
N LEU A 71 -5.75 -0.19 -0.36
CA LEU A 71 -5.26 -0.66 -1.64
C LEU A 71 -4.17 -1.73 -1.42
N PRO A 72 -4.57 -2.97 -1.09
CA PRO A 72 -3.64 -4.06 -0.85
C PRO A 72 -2.92 -4.50 -2.14
N GLY A 73 -1.80 -5.21 -1.98
CA GLY A 73 -1.01 -5.75 -3.09
C GLY A 73 0.10 -4.84 -3.60
N ASN A 74 0.45 -3.78 -2.85
CA ASN A 74 1.49 -2.80 -3.20
C ASN A 74 1.35 -2.23 -4.63
N PRO A 75 0.20 -1.62 -4.99
CA PRO A 75 0.03 -1.04 -6.31
C PRO A 75 0.95 0.17 -6.53
N TYR A 76 1.34 0.39 -7.78
CA TYR A 76 2.01 1.63 -8.18
C TYR A 76 1.03 2.80 -8.12
N ASP A 77 1.43 3.92 -7.52
CA ASP A 77 0.51 5.04 -7.21
C ASP A 77 -0.17 5.59 -8.46
N GLY A 78 0.56 5.67 -9.59
CA GLY A 78 -0.01 6.13 -10.86
C GLY A 78 -1.13 5.24 -11.42
N HIS A 79 -1.23 3.97 -10.98
CA HIS A 79 -2.30 3.06 -11.39
C HIS A 79 -3.51 3.08 -10.45
N THR A 80 -3.42 3.75 -9.30
CA THR A 80 -4.49 3.72 -8.29
C THR A 80 -5.68 4.59 -8.67
N LEU A 81 -5.45 5.74 -9.32
CA LEU A 81 -6.50 6.72 -9.64
C LEU A 81 -7.64 6.14 -10.48
N ALA A 82 -7.31 5.36 -11.52
CA ALA A 82 -8.31 4.75 -12.40
C ALA A 82 -9.26 3.80 -11.66
N SER A 83 -8.78 3.16 -10.59
CA SER A 83 -9.60 2.25 -9.77
C SER A 83 -10.38 2.96 -8.65
N VAL A 84 -9.95 4.16 -8.27
CA VAL A 84 -10.44 4.88 -7.08
C VAL A 84 -11.45 5.96 -7.44
N ILE A 85 -11.25 6.68 -8.55
CA ILE A 85 -12.12 7.79 -8.97
C ILE A 85 -13.58 7.33 -9.13
N PRO A 86 -13.89 6.22 -9.83
CA PRO A 86 -15.28 5.77 -9.97
C PRO A 86 -15.94 5.42 -8.63
N ASP A 87 -15.19 4.84 -7.69
CA ASP A 87 -15.69 4.53 -6.35
C ASP A 87 -15.94 5.81 -5.54
N MET A 88 -15.08 6.81 -5.69
CA MET A 88 -15.26 8.13 -5.07
C MET A 88 -16.51 8.83 -5.61
N GLU A 89 -16.69 8.86 -6.93
CA GLU A 89 -17.87 9.44 -7.58
C GLU A 89 -19.15 8.76 -7.09
N LYS A 90 -19.18 7.42 -7.04
CA LYS A 90 -20.32 6.67 -6.50
C LYS A 90 -20.62 6.97 -5.03
N THR A 91 -19.59 7.22 -4.23
CA THR A 91 -19.74 7.49 -2.78
C THR A 91 -20.23 8.91 -2.52
N ILE A 92 -19.79 9.88 -3.32
CA ILE A 92 -20.03 11.30 -3.11
C ILE A 92 -21.29 11.79 -3.85
N GLY A 93 -21.59 11.22 -5.03
CA GLY A 93 -22.71 11.61 -5.89
C GLY A 93 -22.26 12.28 -7.17
#